data_AF-A0A835LDZ0-F1
#
_entry.id   AF-A0A835LDZ0-F1
#
_cell.length_a   1.000
_cell.length_b   1.000
_cell.length_c   1.000
_cell.angle_alpha   90.00
_cell.angle_beta   90.00
_cell.angle_gamma   90.00
#
_symmetry.space_group_name_H-M   'P 1'
#
loop_
_entity.id
_entity.type
_entity.pdbx_description
1 polymer ?
#
loop_
_entity_poly.entity_id
_entity_poly.type
_entity_poly.pdbx_seq_one_letter_code
_entity_poly.pdbx_strand_id
1 'polypeptide(L)'
;MFGAAGSRMSSVERYDVEKNEWVEMDGLPRFRAGCVGFLVGNGEEMEFWVMGWYGESRTVLGVFPVDEYYRDGVVLELKSGGKWRD
;
A
#
# COMPACT_ATOMS: atom_id res chain seq x y z
N MET A 1 -1.26 1.91 -24.68
CA MET A 1 -1.34 2.67 -23.42
C MET A 1 -0.24 2.10 -22.52
N PHE A 2 0.87 2.82 -22.35
CA PHE A 2 1.96 2.36 -21.50
C PHE A 2 1.55 2.64 -20.05
N GLY A 3 0.96 1.65 -19.37
CA GLY A 3 0.63 1.75 -17.96
C GLY A 3 1.90 1.97 -17.16
N ALA A 4 1.88 2.92 -16.21
CA ALA A 4 2.91 3.01 -15.20
C ALA A 4 3.18 1.61 -14.64
N ALA A 5 4.45 1.20 -14.62
CA ALA A 5 4.85 -0.15 -14.31
C ALA A 5 4.40 -0.54 -12.89
N GLY A 6 3.45 -1.47 -12.81
CA GLY A 6 2.88 -1.99 -11.57
C GLY A 6 1.37 -2.14 -11.67
N SER A 7 0.85 -3.34 -11.40
CA SER A 7 -0.59 -3.53 -11.22
C SER A 7 -1.03 -2.79 -9.96
N ARG A 8 -2.03 -1.91 -10.09
CA ARG A 8 -2.68 -1.27 -8.94
C ARG A 8 -3.33 -2.35 -8.09
N MET A 9 -2.96 -2.41 -6.83
CA MET A 9 -3.52 -3.37 -5.89
C MET A 9 -3.63 -2.74 -4.51
N SER A 10 -4.52 -3.30 -3.71
CA SER A 10 -4.67 -3.00 -2.29
C SER A 10 -4.47 -4.24 -1.43
N SER A 11 -4.32 -5.43 -2.01
CA SER A 11 -4.03 -6.66 -1.27
C SER A 11 -2.70 -6.52 -0.53
N VAL A 12 -2.68 -7.00 0.71
CA VAL A 12 -1.50 -7.04 1.56
C VAL A 12 -1.34 -8.48 2.03
N GLU A 13 -0.12 -8.99 1.94
CA GLU A 13 0.22 -10.33 2.37
C GLU A 13 1.46 -10.26 3.25
N ARG A 14 1.49 -11.06 4.32
CA ARG A 14 2.67 -11.26 5.14
C ARG A 14 3.16 -12.68 4.99
N TYR A 15 4.45 -12.82 4.73
CA TYR A 15 5.09 -14.12 4.74
C TYR A 15 5.38 -14.58 6.17
N ASP A 16 4.81 -15.71 6.56
CA ASP A 16 5.11 -16.39 7.83
C ASP A 16 6.29 -17.34 7.61
N VAL A 17 7.45 -16.97 8.16
CA VAL A 17 8.71 -17.72 7.97
C VAL A 17 8.69 -19.07 8.69
N GLU A 18 8.01 -19.18 9.83
CA GLU A 18 7.97 -20.42 10.62
C GLU A 18 7.14 -21.49 9.93
N LYS A 19 6.07 -21.06 9.26
CA LYS A 19 5.14 -21.94 8.55
C LYS A 19 5.42 -22.03 7.05
N ASN A 20 6.29 -21.18 6.53
CA ASN A 20 6.65 -21.10 5.12
C ASN A 20 5.41 -20.88 4.23
N GLU A 21 4.55 -19.94 4.62
CA GLU A 21 3.28 -19.64 3.95
C GLU A 21 3.03 -18.14 3.84
N TRP A 22 2.27 -17.74 2.83
CA TRP A 22 1.73 -16.38 2.72
C TRP A 22 0.40 -16.31 3.45
N VAL A 23 0.25 -15.28 4.29
CA VAL A 23 -0.97 -15.00 5.05
C VAL A 23 -1.59 -13.71 4.53
N GLU A 24 -2.83 -13.79 4.08
CA GLU A 24 -3.61 -12.62 3.67
C GLU A 24 -3.87 -11.72 4.88
N MET A 25 -3.78 -10.41 4.65
CA MET A 25 -4.02 -9.38 5.65
C MET A 25 -5.08 -8.39 5.18
N ASP A 26 -5.54 -7.54 6.10
CA ASP A 26 -6.33 -6.38 5.74
C ASP A 26 -5.59 -5.54 4.67
N GLY A 27 -6.30 -5.31 3.57
CA GLY A 27 -5.76 -4.55 2.45
C GLY A 27 -5.57 -3.08 2.76
N LEU A 28 -4.74 -2.41 1.96
CA LEU A 28 -4.59 -0.95 1.98
C LEU A 28 -5.97 -0.27 1.78
N PRO A 29 -6.22 0.88 2.42
CA PRO A 29 -7.49 1.60 2.28
C PRO A 29 -7.84 2.00 0.84
N ARG A 30 -6.81 2.17 -0.01
CA ARG A 30 -6.92 2.52 -1.43
C ARG A 30 -5.86 1.79 -2.24
N PHE A 31 -6.13 1.61 -3.53
CA PHE A 31 -5.16 1.05 -4.48
C PHE A 31 -3.88 1.89 -4.53
N ARG A 32 -2.73 1.23 -4.55
CA ARG A 32 -1.42 1.87 -4.74
C ARG A 32 -0.57 1.06 -5.72
N ALA A 33 0.29 1.74 -6.48
CA ALA A 33 1.32 1.13 -7.31
C ALA A 33 2.62 1.96 -7.23
N GLY A 34 3.78 1.29 -7.21
CA GLY A 34 5.08 1.95 -7.08
C GLY A 34 5.31 2.65 -5.74
N CYS A 35 4.54 2.31 -4.71
CA CYS A 35 4.70 2.82 -3.35
C CYS A 35 5.96 2.25 -2.67
N VAL A 36 6.43 2.91 -1.63
CA VAL A 36 7.55 2.47 -0.80
C VAL A 36 7.05 2.10 0.59
N GLY A 37 7.48 0.93 1.08
CA GLY A 37 7.21 0.45 2.44
C GLY A 37 8.46 0.52 3.33
N PHE A 38 8.34 0.99 4.57
CA PHE A 38 9.43 0.99 5.55
C PHE A 38 8.93 0.92 6.99
N LEU A 39 9.79 0.46 7.90
CA LEU A 39 9.50 0.38 9.32
C LEU A 39 10.00 1.63 10.05
N VAL A 40 9.18 2.13 10.99
CA VAL A 40 9.51 3.26 11.86
C VAL A 40 9.25 2.85 13.31
N GLY A 41 10.08 3.33 14.23
CA GLY A 41 9.96 3.01 15.67
C GLY A 41 10.88 1.88 16.10
N ASN A 42 10.69 1.38 17.32
CA ASN A 42 11.52 0.34 17.90
C ASN A 42 10.71 -0.61 18.78
N GLY A 43 11.16 -1.88 18.82
CA GLY A 43 10.56 -2.92 19.63
C GLY A 43 9.05 -3.02 19.38
N GLU A 44 8.28 -2.88 20.45
CA GLU A 44 6.84 -3.01 20.38
C GLU A 44 6.12 -1.79 19.77
N GLU A 45 6.77 -0.62 19.66
CA GLU A 45 6.18 0.59 19.05
C GLU A 45 6.48 0.69 17.55
N MET A 46 6.91 -0.41 16.94
CA MET A 46 7.24 -0.45 15.53
C MET A 46 5.97 -0.38 14.67
N GLU A 47 6.02 0.44 13.63
CA GLU A 47 4.95 0.66 12.67
C GLU A 47 5.46 0.46 11.25
N PHE A 48 4.60 -0.05 10.38
CA PHE A 48 4.92 -0.19 8.97
C PHE A 48 4.22 0.90 8.16
N TRP A 49 5.01 1.74 7.50
CA TRP A 49 4.56 2.87 6.72
C TRP A 49 4.62 2.53 5.24
N VAL A 50 3.57 2.92 4.51
CA VAL A 50 3.52 2.85 3.04
C VAL A 50 3.29 4.26 2.51
N MET A 51 4.24 4.79 1.74
CA MET A 51 4.22 6.17 1.22
C MET A 51 4.11 6.17 -0.31
N GLY A 52 3.32 7.11 -0.85
CA GLY A 52 3.11 7.23 -2.30
C GLY A 52 2.51 5.95 -2.91
N TRP A 53 2.71 5.62 -4.18
CA TRP A 53 2.88 6.56 -5.29
C TRP A 53 1.56 6.62 -6.07
N TYR A 54 1.33 5.80 -7.08
CA TYR A 54 0.18 5.99 -7.98
C TYR A 54 -1.09 5.41 -7.36
N GLY A 55 -2.15 6.20 -7.35
CA GLY A 55 -3.48 5.80 -6.93
C GLY A 55 -4.36 5.34 -8.09
N GLU A 56 -5.66 5.66 -8.01
CA GLU A 56 -6.59 5.43 -9.11
C GLU A 56 -6.18 6.20 -10.37
N SER A 57 -6.72 5.80 -11.52
CA SER A 57 -6.63 6.60 -12.74
C SER A 57 -7.88 7.47 -12.88
N ARG A 58 -7.69 8.73 -13.24
CA ARG A 58 -8.78 9.66 -13.59
C ARG A 58 -8.72 10.00 -15.07
N THR A 59 -9.85 10.36 -15.67
CA THR A 59 -9.87 10.85 -17.05
C THR A 59 -9.79 12.37 -17.09
N VAL A 60 -8.89 12.91 -17.91
CA VAL A 60 -8.86 14.33 -18.28
C VAL A 60 -9.71 14.50 -19.53
N LEU A 61 -10.66 15.43 -19.48
CA LEU A 61 -11.65 15.68 -20.54
C LEU A 61 -12.46 14.44 -20.93
N GLY A 62 -12.59 13.46 -20.03
CA GLY A 62 -13.31 12.20 -20.28
C GLY A 62 -12.59 11.21 -21.21
N VAL A 63 -11.39 11.55 -21.70
CA VAL A 63 -10.72 10.77 -22.77
C VAL A 63 -9.35 10.27 -22.36
N PHE A 64 -8.52 11.11 -21.72
CA PHE A 64 -7.13 10.76 -21.43
C PHE A 64 -6.97 10.26 -20.00
N PRO A 65 -6.59 8.99 -19.78
CA PRO A 65 -6.31 8.51 -18.44
C PRO A 65 -5.03 9.15 -17.93
N VAL A 66 -5.09 9.67 -16.71
CA VAL A 66 -3.96 10.23 -15.97
C VAL A 66 -3.97 9.60 -14.59
N ASP A 67 -2.79 9.16 -14.15
CA ASP A 67 -2.65 8.56 -12.84
C ASP A 67 -2.79 9.64 -11.76
N GLU A 68 -3.49 9.30 -10.68
CA GLU A 68 -3.49 10.12 -9.48
C GLU A 68 -2.18 9.90 -8.71
N TYR A 69 -1.51 10.99 -8.34
CA TYR A 69 -0.27 10.96 -7.59
C TYR A 69 -0.57 11.18 -6.11
N TYR A 70 -0.36 10.15 -5.29
CA TYR A 70 -0.47 10.29 -3.85
C TYR A 70 0.81 10.87 -3.25
N ARG A 71 0.65 11.89 -2.42
CA ARG A 71 1.71 12.49 -1.59
C ARG A 71 1.46 12.22 -0.11
N ASP A 72 0.70 11.18 0.18
CA ASP A 72 0.31 10.75 1.51
C ASP A 72 1.01 9.43 1.88
N GLY A 73 0.78 9.03 3.13
CA GLY A 73 1.16 7.74 3.67
C GLY A 73 -0.04 7.04 4.28
N VAL A 74 0.10 5.74 4.49
CA VAL A 74 -0.76 4.97 5.38
C VAL A 74 0.10 4.13 6.30
N VAL A 75 -0.36 3.91 7.52
CA VAL A 75 0.38 3.24 8.57
C VAL A 75 -0.37 1.99 9.01
N LEU A 76 0.35 0.88 9.06
CA LEU A 76 -0.10 -0.37 9.64
C LEU A 76 0.38 -0.45 11.09
N GLU A 77 -0.57 -0.50 12.01
CA GLU A 77 -0.26 -0.74 13.42
C GLU A 77 -0.07 -2.25 13.66
N LEU A 78 1.15 -2.64 14.03
CA LEU A 78 1.50 -4.05 14.22
C LEU A 78 0.88 -4.67 15.49
N LYS A 79 0.52 -3.84 16.49
CA LYS A 79 -0.02 -4.27 17.79
C LYS A 79 -1.51 -4.60 17.80
N SER A 80 -2.32 -3.89 17.00
CA SER A 80 -3.79 -3.85 17.13
C SER A 80 -4.53 -4.74 16.12
N GLY A 81 -3.88 -5.82 15.67
CA GLY A 81 -4.44 -6.73 14.69
C GLY A 81 -4.25 -6.28 13.25
N GLY A 82 -3.29 -5.39 12.98
CA GLY A 82 -2.90 -5.04 11.61
C GLY A 82 -3.89 -4.12 10.90
N LYS A 83 -4.41 -3.11 11.61
CA LYS A 83 -5.29 -2.10 11.00
C LYS A 83 -4.50 -0.99 10.35
N TRP A 84 -4.96 -0.57 9.18
CA TRP A 84 -4.46 0.60 8.47
C TRP A 84 -5.10 1.89 8.99
N ARG A 85 -4.31 2.96 9.05
CA ARG A 85 -4.76 4.34 9.26
C ARG A 85 -4.07 5.29 8.29
N ASP A 86 -4.75 6.38 7.95
CA ASP A 86 -4.21 7.49 7.14
C ASP A 86 -3.33 8.42 7.98
#